data_AF-A0A7V6P810-F1
#
_entry.id   AF-A0A7V6P810-F1
#
_cell.length_a   1.000
_cell.length_b   1.000
_cell.length_c   1.000
_cell.angle_alpha   90.00
_cell.angle_beta   90.00
_cell.angle_gamma   90.00
#
_symmetry.space_group_name_H-M   'P 1'
#
loop_
_entity.id
_entity.type
_entity.pdbx_description
1 polymer ?
#
loop_
_entity_poly.entity_id
_entity_poly.type
_entity_poly.pdbx_seq_one_letter_code
_entity_poly.pdbx_strand_id
1 'polypeptide(L)' 'MNTLQLYLDETGERISAFAERIGRSPSTLTRALSGARNPSVDLALDVERGTGGRVTASEFISICLQSKRKLAA' A
#
# COMPACT_ATOMS: atom_id res chain seq x y z
N MET A 1 9.46 -5.79 7.17
CA MET A 1 9.47 -5.50 5.73
C MET A 1 8.30 -6.21 5.08
N ASN A 2 7.48 -5.51 4.29
CA ASN A 2 6.43 -6.13 3.47
C ASN A 2 6.72 -5.95 1.97
N THR A 3 5.98 -6.65 1.11
CA THR A 3 6.22 -6.66 -0.35
C THR A 3 6.21 -5.25 -0.97
N LEU A 4 5.33 -4.35 -0.50
CA LEU A 4 5.29 -2.98 -0.99
C LEU A 4 6.53 -2.17 -0.58
N GLN A 5 7.01 -2.34 0.65
CA GLN A 5 8.25 -1.69 1.11
C GLN A 5 9.45 -2.16 0.28
N LEU A 6 9.55 -3.47 0.02
CA LEU A 6 10.61 -4.02 -0.84
C LEU A 6 10.57 -3.42 -2.25
N TYR A 7 9.39 -3.34 -2.86
CA TYR A 7 9.22 -2.69 -4.16
C TYR A 7 9.73 -1.24 -4.15
N LEU A 8 9.32 -0.45 -3.16
CA LEU A 8 9.69 0.98 -3.05
C LEU A 8 11.19 1.16 -2.83
N ASP A 9 11.81 0.30 -2.01
CA ASP A 9 13.24 0.33 -1.75
C ASP A 9 14.04 -0.04 -3.01
N GLU A 10 13.62 -1.07 -3.74
CA GLU A 10 14.25 -1.49 -5.00
C GLU A 10 14.16 -0.42 -6.09
N THR A 11 13.05 0.30 -6.17
CA THR A 11 12.85 1.36 -7.17
C THR A 11 13.39 2.72 -6.70
N GLY A 12 13.82 2.84 -5.44
CA GLY A 12 14.18 4.11 -4.81
C GLY A 12 13.00 5.10 -4.73
N GLU A 13 11.77 4.61 -4.80
CA GLU A 13 10.57 5.44 -4.86
C GLU A 13 10.04 5.71 -3.46
N ARG A 14 9.84 6.99 -3.11
CA ARG A 14 9.20 7.35 -1.83
C ARG A 14 7.72 7.03 -1.87
N ILE A 15 7.16 6.62 -0.74
CA ILE A 15 5.74 6.24 -0.67
C ILE A 15 4.76 7.35 -1.07
N SER A 16 5.11 8.61 -0.81
CA SER A 16 4.31 9.76 -1.22
C SER A 16 4.33 9.95 -2.74
N ALA A 17 5.50 9.79 -3.36
CA ALA A 17 5.66 9.87 -4.81
C ALA A 17 4.92 8.71 -5.49
N PHE A 18 5.02 7.50 -4.93
CA PHE A 18 4.26 6.35 -5.40
C PHE A 18 2.75 6.59 -5.33
N ALA A 19 2.24 7.11 -4.21
CA ALA A 19 0.83 7.44 -4.05
C ALA A 19 0.35 8.43 -5.13
N GLU A 20 1.09 9.52 -5.33
CA GLU A 20 0.79 10.52 -6.35
C GLU A 20 0.80 9.92 -7.75
N ARG A 21 1.80 9.07 -8.05
CA ARG A 21 1.94 8.37 -9.33
C ARG A 21 0.76 7.46 -9.65
N ILE A 22 0.19 6.79 -8.65
CA ILE A 22 -1.02 5.96 -8.82
C ILE A 22 -2.32 6.76 -8.70
N GLY A 23 -2.26 8.10 -8.68
CA GLY A 23 -3.44 8.97 -8.62
C GLY A 23 -4.14 9.00 -7.25
N ARG A 24 -3.43 8.69 -6.17
CA ARG A 24 -3.95 8.65 -4.81
C ARG A 24 -3.25 9.66 -3.91
N SER A 25 -3.95 10.15 -2.89
CA SER A 25 -3.29 11.03 -1.92
C SER A 25 -2.29 10.24 -1.07
N PRO A 26 -1.12 10.80 -0.73
CA PRO A 26 -0.17 10.18 0.20
C PRO A 26 -0.82 9.80 1.55
N SER A 27 -1.76 10.62 2.03
CA SER A 27 -2.52 10.37 3.25
C SER A 27 -3.44 9.16 3.15
N THR A 28 -4.01 8.88 1.97
CA THR A 28 -4.88 7.71 1.77
C THR A 28 -4.06 6.43 1.87
N LEU A 29 -2.91 6.39 1.19
CA LEU A 29 -2.05 5.22 1.17
C LEU A 29 -1.42 4.96 2.55
N THR A 30 -0.89 6.00 3.20
CA THR A 30 -0.25 5.87 4.52
C THR A 30 -1.24 5.45 5.61
N ARG A 31 -2.48 5.97 5.60
CA ARG A 31 -3.51 5.55 6.56
C ARG A 31 -3.99 4.12 6.35
N ALA A 32 -4.03 3.64 5.10
CA ALA A 32 -4.33 2.24 4.81
C ALA A 32 -3.20 1.33 5.34
N LEU A 33 -1.95 1.68 5.03
CA LEU A 33 -0.77 0.91 5.45
C LEU A 33 -0.54 0.91 6.95
N SER A 34 -0.88 2.00 7.64
CA SER A 34 -0.81 2.05 9.09
C SER A 34 -1.94 1.28 9.77
N GLY A 35 -3.00 0.89 9.05
CA GLY A 35 -4.20 0.27 9.62
C GLY A 35 -5.21 1.25 10.19
N ALA A 36 -4.93 2.57 10.14
CA ALA A 36 -5.84 3.63 10.58
C ALA A 36 -7.07 3.81 9.67
N ARG A 37 -7.06 3.20 8.48
CA ARG A 37 -8.21 3.13 7.56
C ARG A 37 -8.23 1.77 6.86
N ASN A 38 -9.43 1.25 6.60
CA ASN A 38 -9.57 0.07 5.74
C ASN A 38 -9.21 0.44 4.29
N PRO A 39 -8.37 -0.32 3.59
CA PRO A 39 -8.15 -0.14 2.16
C PRO A 39 -9.44 -0.49 1.40
N SER A 40 -9.75 0.27 0.36
CA SER A 40 -10.74 -0.15 -0.63
C SER A 40 -10.12 -1.13 -1.63
N VAL A 41 -10.95 -1.91 -2.30
CA VAL A 41 -10.50 -2.76 -3.42
C VAL A 41 -9.92 -1.89 -4.55
N ASP A 42 -10.51 -0.73 -4.84
CA ASP A 42 -9.98 0.18 -5.86
C ASP A 42 -8.56 0.65 -5.54
N LEU A 43 -8.28 0.99 -4.27
CA LEU A 43 -6.92 1.36 -3.86
C LEU A 43 -5.95 0.20 -4.07
N ALA A 44 -6.36 -1.02 -3.75
CA ALA A 44 -5.55 -2.21 -3.93
C ALA A 44 -5.24 -2.48 -5.41
N LEU A 45 -6.23 -2.31 -6.30
CA LEU A 45 -6.05 -2.43 -7.74
C LEU A 45 -5.15 -1.34 -8.32
N ASP A 46 -5.22 -0.12 -7.80
CA ASP A 46 -4.31 0.97 -8.23
C ASP A 46 -2.87 0.70 -7.80
N VAL A 47 -2.66 0.12 -6.61
CA VAL A 47 -1.33 -0.33 -6.16
C VAL A 47 -0.81 -1.44 -7.08
N GLU A 48 -1.65 -2.42 -7.42
CA GLU A 48 -1.26 -3.51 -8.33
C GLU A 48 -0.85 -2.99 -9.71
N ARG A 49 -1.65 -2.09 -10.30
CA ARG A 49 -1.31 -1.42 -11.56
C ARG A 49 -0.04 -0.59 -11.43
N GLY A 50 0.10 0.18 -10.35
CA GLY A 50 1.24 1.04 -10.08
C GLY A 50 2.55 0.29 -9.89
N THR A 51 2.49 -0.94 -9.38
CA THR A 51 3.66 -1.82 -9.19
C THR A 51 3.89 -2.77 -10.37
N GLY A 52 3.05 -2.75 -11.40
CA GLY A 52 3.12 -3.69 -12.52
C GLY A 52 2.88 -5.14 -12.10
N GLY A 53 2.04 -5.37 -11.09
CA GLY A 53 1.73 -6.70 -10.55
C GLY A 53 2.76 -7.24 -9.55
N ARG A 54 3.81 -6.50 -9.21
CA ARG A 54 4.81 -6.91 -8.19
C ARG A 54 4.23 -6.92 -6.77
N VAL A 55 3.17 -6.15 -6.54
CA VAL A 55 2.34 -6.21 -5.34
C VAL A 55 0.91 -6.40 -5.80
N THR A 56 0.36 -7.60 -5.62
CA THR A 56 -1.04 -7.88 -5.99
C THR A 56 -2.02 -7.15 -5.06
N ALA A 57 -3.26 -6.93 -5.51
CA ALA A 57 -4.29 -6.32 -4.68
C ALA A 57 -4.56 -7.14 -3.39
N SER A 58 -4.53 -8.47 -3.47
CA SER A 58 -4.72 -9.36 -2.32
C SER A 58 -3.58 -9.28 -1.32
N GLU A 59 -2.33 -9.17 -1.78
CA GLU A 59 -1.17 -8.92 -0.92
C GLU A 59 -1.27 -7.56 -0.24
N PHE A 60 -1.63 -6.51 -0.98
CA PHE A 60 -1.78 -5.17 -0.40
C PHE A 60 -2.85 -5.13 0.71
N ILE A 61 -4.01 -5.76 0.47
CA ILE A 61 -5.06 -5.89 1.48
C ILE A 61 -4.54 -6.68 2.70
N SER A 62 -3.79 -7.76 2.48
CA SER A 62 -3.20 -8.57 3.55
C SER A 62 -2.23 -7.75 4.41
N ILE A 63 -1.39 -6.92 3.80
CA ILE A 63 -0.48 -5.99 4.49
C ILE A 63 -1.28 -5.04 5.40
N CYS A 64 -2.33 -4.41 4.88
CA CYS A 64 -3.15 -3.48 5.65
C CYS A 64 -3.88 -4.17 6.81
N LEU A 65 -4.40 -5.38 6.60
CA LEU A 65 -5.05 -6.18 7.64
C LEU A 65 -4.07 -6.56 8.76
N GLN A 66 -2.83 -6.90 8.43
CA GLN A 66 -1.79 -7.17 9.43
C GLN A 66 -1.47 -5.93 10.27
N SER A 67 -1.33 -4.76 9.66
CA SER A 67 -1.12 -3.50 10.38
C SER A 67 -2.29 -3.18 11.31
N LYS A 68 -3.53 -3.35 10.84
CA LYS A 68 -4.73 -3.12 11.66
C LYS A 68 -4.81 -4.07 12.86
N ARG A 69 -4.46 -5.35 12.68
CA ARG A 69 -4.40 -6.33 13.78
C ARG A 69 -3.36 -5.94 14.82
N LYS A 70 -2.19 -5.44 14.39
CA LYS A 70 -1.15 -4.95 15.31
C LYS A 70 -1.58 -3.72 16.12
N LEU A 71 -2.43 -2.86 15.56
CA LEU A 71 -3.00 -1.71 16.28
C LEU A 71 -4.04 -2.10 17.34
N ALA A 72 -4.67 -3.26 17.18
CA ALA A 72 -5.71 -3.74 18.09
C ALA A 72 -5.16 -4.65 19.20
N ALA A 73 -3.86 -4.95 19.17
CA ALA A 73 -3.13 -5.75 20.16
C ALA A 73 -2.36 -4.83 21.11
#